data_AF-A0A8T4IGQ0-F1
#
_entry.id   AF-A0A8T4IGQ0-F1
#
_cell.length_a   1.000
_cell.length_b   1.000
_cell.length_c   1.000
_cell.angle_alpha   90.00
_cell.angle_beta   90.00
_cell.angle_gamma   90.00
#
_symmetry.space_group_name_H-M   'P 1'
#
loop_
_entity.id
_entity.type
_entity.pdbx_description
1 polymer ?
#
loop_
_entity_poly.entity_id
_entity_poly.type
_entity_poly.pdbx_seq_one_letter_code
_entity_poly.pdbx_strand_id
1 'polypeptide(L)' 'MRRTLIADGSGNLPALETRCAACDGEGRIPNRRDGNRIEYGGHCNACNGGGAVPTEDGKRLLEFLRWNRH' A
#
# COMPACT_ATOMS: atom_id res chain seq x y z
N MET A 1 2.53 27.18 1.89
CA MET A 1 1.20 26.62 1.59
C MET A 1 1.02 25.37 2.43
N ARG A 2 0.04 25.31 3.34
CA ARG A 2 -0.16 24.20 4.27
C ARG A 2 -1.11 23.20 3.60
N ARG A 3 -0.60 22.09 3.07
CA ARG A 3 -1.43 21.00 2.51
C ARG A 3 -1.98 20.19 3.67
N THR A 4 -3.26 20.37 3.98
CA THR A 4 -3.98 19.53 4.92
C THR A 4 -4.09 18.13 4.32
N LEU A 5 -3.51 17.13 4.99
CA LEU A 5 -3.64 15.72 4.64
C LEU A 5 -5.02 15.25 5.10
N ILE A 6 -6.05 15.46 4.27
CA ILE A 6 -7.38 14.91 4.51
C ILE A 6 -7.38 13.49 3.97
N ALA A 7 -7.47 12.51 4.86
CA ALA A 7 -7.89 11.17 4.46
C ALA A 7 -9.31 11.30 3.92
N ASP A 8 -9.52 11.04 2.64
CA ASP A 8 -10.79 11.20 1.91
C ASP A 8 -11.84 10.14 2.27
N GLY A 9 -11.67 9.44 3.39
CA GLY A 9 -12.52 8.33 3.80
C GLY A 9 -12.31 7.04 2.99
N SER A 10 -11.42 7.03 1.99
CA SER A 10 -11.09 5.82 1.22
C SER A 10 -10.10 4.89 1.94
N GLY A 11 -9.55 5.34 3.07
CA GLY A 11 -8.46 4.65 3.77
C GLY A 11 -7.09 4.86 3.12
N ASN A 12 -6.98 5.64 2.02
CA ASN A 12 -5.70 6.03 1.44
C ASN A 12 -5.21 7.39 1.96
N LEU A 13 -3.93 7.46 2.27
CA LEU A 13 -3.20 8.68 2.59
C LEU A 13 -2.26 9.02 1.42
N PRO A 14 -2.70 9.71 0.36
CA PRO A 14 -1.95 9.85 -0.90
C PRO A 14 -0.59 10.57 -0.76
N ALA A 15 -0.35 11.28 0.33
CA ALA A 15 0.95 11.86 0.62
C ALA A 15 1.93 10.86 1.28
N LEU A 16 1.42 9.81 1.91
CA LEU A 16 2.18 8.84 2.70
C LEU A 16 2.22 7.45 2.04
N GLU A 17 1.25 7.13 1.19
CA GLU A 17 1.20 5.86 0.48
C GLU A 17 0.66 6.02 -0.95
N THR A 18 1.01 5.06 -1.80
CA THR A 18 0.50 4.95 -3.16
C THR A 18 0.09 3.52 -3.45
N ARG A 19 -0.84 3.34 -4.40
CA ARG A 19 -1.32 2.03 -4.84
C ARG A 19 -0.13 1.18 -5.29
N CYS A 20 -0.05 -0.05 -4.81
CA CYS A 20 1.00 -0.97 -5.21
C CYS A 20 0.81 -1.36 -6.67
N ALA A 21 1.72 -0.92 -7.55
CA ALA A 21 1.65 -1.21 -8.98
C ALA A 21 1.74 -2.71 -9.30
N ALA A 22 2.42 -3.50 -8.47
CA ALA A 22 2.63 -4.92 -8.73
C ALA A 22 1.35 -5.77 -8.57
N CYS A 23 0.45 -5.38 -7.67
CA CYS A 23 -0.83 -6.06 -7.44
C CYS A 23 -2.05 -5.18 -7.74
N ASP A 24 -1.83 -4.00 -8.32
CA ASP A 24 -2.85 -2.99 -8.56
C ASP A 24 -3.76 -2.76 -7.34
N GLY A 25 -3.20 -2.62 -6.14
CA GLY A 25 -3.99 -2.37 -4.93
C GLY A 25 -4.61 -3.61 -4.26
N GLU A 26 -4.61 -4.77 -4.89
CA GLU A 26 -5.31 -5.96 -4.37
C GLU A 26 -4.59 -6.62 -3.18
N GLY A 27 -3.32 -6.30 -2.97
CA GLY A 27 -2.48 -6.95 -1.95
C GLY A 27 -2.12 -8.41 -2.27
N ARG A 28 -2.59 -8.96 -3.39
CA ARG A 28 -2.37 -10.36 -3.78
C ARG A 28 -2.08 -10.47 -5.27
N ILE A 29 -1.35 -11.51 -5.66
CA ILE A 29 -1.07 -11.80 -7.09
C ILE A 29 -1.91 -13.02 -7.52
N PRO A 30 -2.67 -12.92 -8.61
CA PRO A 30 -3.40 -14.07 -9.15
C PRO A 30 -2.42 -15.09 -9.73
N ASN A 31 -2.53 -16.35 -9.31
CA ASN A 31 -1.76 -17.49 -9.83
C ASN A 31 -2.35 -18.03 -11.13
N ARG A 32 -3.68 -18.05 -11.25
CA ARG A 32 -4.41 -18.48 -12.44
C ARG A 32 -5.69 -17.69 -12.60
N ARG A 33 -6.08 -17.45 -13.85
CA ARG A 33 -7.40 -16.94 -14.25
C ARG A 33 -8.04 -17.96 -15.18
N ASP A 34 -8.99 -18.74 -14.67
CA ASP A 34 -9.81 -19.66 -15.45
C ASP A 34 -11.24 -19.11 -15.52
N GLY A 35 -11.57 -18.45 -16.64
CA GLY A 35 -12.87 -17.79 -16.82
C GLY A 35 -13.14 -16.73 -15.74
N ASN A 36 -14.19 -16.94 -14.93
CA ASN A 36 -14.60 -16.03 -13.85
C ASN A 36 -13.94 -16.32 -12.49
N ARG A 37 -13.03 -17.30 -12.39
CA ARG A 37 -12.39 -17.68 -11.13
C ARG A 37 -10.94 -17.19 -11.10
N ILE A 38 -10.63 -16.36 -10.10
CA ILE A 38 -9.28 -15.92 -9.79
C ILE A 38 -8.78 -16.73 -8.59
N GLU A 39 -7.74 -17.54 -8.80
CA GLU A 39 -7.03 -18.19 -7.70
C GLU A 39 -5.80 -17.36 -7.33
N TYR A 40 -5.76 -16.87 -6.10
CA TYR A 40 -4.63 -16.08 -5.61
C TYR A 40 -3.51 -17.00 -5.11
N GLY A 41 -2.30 -16.76 -5.59
CA GLY A 41 -1.14 -17.57 -5.26
C GLY A 41 -0.47 -17.26 -3.96
N GLY A 42 -0.74 -16.09 -3.42
CA GLY A 42 -0.07 -15.56 -2.26
C GLY A 42 -0.29 -14.05 -2.15
N HIS A 43 0.23 -13.51 -1.06
CA HIS A 43 0.31 -12.06 -0.88
C HIS A 43 1.32 -11.47 -1.87
N CYS A 44 1.05 -10.24 -2.29
CA CYS A 44 1.98 -9.48 -3.10
C CYS A 44 3.20 -9.11 -2.25
N ASN A 45 4.37 -9.61 -2.63
CA ASN A 45 5.63 -9.35 -1.92
C ASN A 45 6.03 -7.87 -1.95
N ALA A 46 5.66 -7.13 -3.00
CA ALA A 46 6.03 -5.71 -3.13
C ALA A 46 5.35 -4.82 -2.07
N CYS A 47 4.14 -5.16 -1.64
CA CYS A 47 3.40 -4.44 -0.61
C CYS A 47 3.16 -5.28 0.66
N ASN A 48 3.79 -6.45 0.78
CA ASN A 48 3.57 -7.42 1.86
C ASN A 48 2.08 -7.67 2.18
N GLY A 49 1.23 -7.77 1.15
CA GLY A 49 -0.20 -7.99 1.36
C GLY A 49 -1.07 -6.75 1.54
N GLY A 50 -0.48 -5.56 1.74
CA GLY A 50 -1.22 -4.34 2.11
C GLY A 50 -1.90 -3.58 0.96
N GLY A 51 -1.60 -3.90 -0.30
CA GLY A 51 -2.17 -3.19 -1.47
C GLY A 51 -1.58 -1.80 -1.73
N ALA A 52 -0.91 -1.19 -0.77
CA ALA A 52 -0.21 0.08 -0.93
C ALA A 52 1.26 -0.02 -0.53
N VAL A 53 2.07 0.90 -1.04
CA VAL A 53 3.48 1.08 -0.66
C VAL A 53 3.71 2.51 -0.20
N PRO A 54 4.59 2.75 0.79
CA PRO A 54 4.86 4.11 1.26
C PRO A 54 5.46 4.99 0.17
N THR A 55 5.03 6.24 0.11
CA THR A 55 5.74 7.31 -0.62
C THR A 55 7.05 7.63 0.09
N GLU A 56 7.86 8.50 -0.49
CA GLU A 56 9.09 8.95 0.15
C GLU A 56 8.83 9.67 1.49
N ASP A 57 7.81 10.52 1.55
CA ASP A 57 7.39 11.17 2.80
C ASP A 57 6.85 10.15 3.81
N GLY A 58 6.12 9.13 3.33
CA GLY A 58 5.66 8.01 4.15
C GLY A 58 6.81 7.21 4.77
N LYS A 59 7.87 6.92 4.00
CA LYS A 59 9.07 6.24 4.51
C LYS A 59 9.75 7.05 5.62
N ARG A 60 9.95 8.36 5.40
CA ARG A 60 10.56 9.26 6.39
C ARG A 60 9.76 9.31 7.68
N LEU A 61 8.43 9.36 7.58
CA LEU A 61 7.57 9.32 8.76
C LEU A 61 7.70 7.98 9.51
N LEU A 62 7.70 6.86 8.79
CA LEU A 62 7.88 5.54 9.39
C LEU A 62 9.25 5.40 10.07
N GLU A 63 10.31 5.93 9.47
CA GLU A 63 11.65 5.98 10.07
C GLU A 63 11.67 6.82 11.34
N PHE A 64 11.08 8.01 11.30
CA PHE A 64 10.94 8.88 12.47
C PHE A 64 10.18 8.17 13.61
N LEU A 65 9.05 7.52 13.32
CA LEU A 65 8.27 6.80 14.32
C LEU A 65 9.06 5.63 14.91
N ARG A 66 9.81 4.87 14.08
CA ARG A 66 10.66 3.77 14.55
C ARG A 66 11.76 4.26 15.50
N TRP A 67 12.39 5.39 15.17
CA TRP A 67 13.44 5.99 15.99
C TRP A 67 12.94 6.44 17.36
N ASN A 68 11.68 6.90 17.45
CA ASN A 68 11.12 7.43 18.69
C ASN A 68 10.27 6.41 19.46
N ARG A 69 10.31 5.13 19.06
CA ARG A 69 9.57 4.05 19.72
C ARG A 69 10.38 3.38 20.83
N HIS A 70 11.06 4.21 21.63
CA HIS A 70 11.82 3.84 22.82
C HIS A 70 11.05 4.23 24.08
#